data_AF-A0A9W9W6C6-F1
#
_entry.id   AF-A0A9W9W6C6-F1
#
_cell.length_a   1.000
_cell.length_b   1.000
_cell.length_c   1.000
_cell.angle_alpha   90.00
_cell.angle_beta   90.00
_cell.angle_gamma   90.00
#
_symmetry.space_group_name_H-M   'P 1'
#
loop_
_entity.id
_entity.type
_entity.pdbx_description
1 polymer ?
#
loop_
_entity_poly.entity_id
_entity_poly.type
_entity_poly.pdbx_seq_one_letter_code
_entity_poly.pdbx_strand_id
1 'polypeptide(L)'
;MLEPVLGAAKAFPGRMTLEVQIGLILIPPTQPSGLMDLAELRKYFNPNTGLPPPKPFLYNRLAISKDDIENLIGLRVAGRRIFDGEPYEESIDCEFHCVLPKGNTVESFLVTIFDDEPARTTGPNFPLGNIHLNFPDNNWDAAIVLTGQSPYVKLDAQVKHDILEMTKNFRKIFSRSDIQIETTVPSPPFEIKKILMKGVSKYRYLRDGERDRTEDLYMRITEVQDLVISYSGLKKTDIKAYCPDESDQVDRPHRWSEVSLISSGTEDALESNWKLEVGSQTSKWNTATLFGQGMAPASSSAASSPDTLIDAPGLWSLFGLTETVVKNIDEIGSRSKEIPAASTKEKISNSLVLSGTSYSKDRVAPSGQVSQVSQDRNKSLASVAGGSRLREHEENPRESRYW
;
A
#
# COMPACT_ATOMS: atom_id res chain seq x y z
N MET A 1 14.17 -6.95 -11.33
CA MET A 1 13.94 -6.36 -9.99
C MET A 1 12.65 -6.83 -9.34
N LEU A 2 11.55 -7.03 -10.09
CA LEU A 2 10.25 -7.44 -9.52
C LEU A 2 10.15 -8.94 -9.21
N GLU A 3 10.85 -9.79 -9.96
CA GLU A 3 10.85 -11.25 -9.81
C GLU A 3 11.07 -11.75 -8.36
N PRO A 4 12.09 -11.30 -7.59
CA PRO A 4 12.25 -11.77 -6.21
C PRO A 4 11.10 -11.36 -5.28
N VAL A 5 10.51 -10.17 -5.48
CA VAL A 5 9.36 -9.69 -4.71
C VAL A 5 8.14 -10.56 -4.99
N LEU A 6 7.84 -10.81 -6.26
CA LEU A 6 6.72 -11.66 -6.67
C LEU A 6 6.93 -13.12 -6.25
N GLY A 7 8.16 -13.63 -6.34
CA GLY A 7 8.52 -14.96 -5.87
C GLY A 7 8.25 -15.15 -4.37
N ALA A 8 8.59 -14.15 -3.55
CA ALA A 8 8.29 -14.16 -2.12
C ALA A 8 6.78 -14.02 -1.84
N ALA A 9 6.09 -13.16 -2.61
CA ALA A 9 4.66 -12.91 -2.48
C ALA A 9 3.78 -14.15 -2.75
N LYS A 10 4.29 -15.15 -3.48
CA LYS A 10 3.59 -16.44 -3.65
C LYS A 10 3.26 -17.14 -2.34
N ALA A 11 4.06 -16.91 -1.30
CA ALA A 11 3.88 -17.48 0.03
C ALA A 11 3.04 -16.59 0.96
N PHE A 12 2.61 -15.43 0.49
CA PHE A 12 1.87 -14.47 1.31
C PHE A 12 0.42 -14.94 1.52
N PRO A 13 0.00 -15.20 2.78
CA PRO A 13 -1.35 -15.63 3.06
C PRO A 13 -2.25 -14.41 3.29
N GLY A 14 -3.04 -14.05 2.29
CA GLY A 14 -3.96 -12.92 2.36
C GLY A 14 -4.23 -12.23 1.03
N ARG A 15 -4.96 -11.11 1.10
CA ARG A 15 -5.26 -10.31 -0.09
C ARG A 15 -4.00 -9.59 -0.50
N MET A 16 -3.74 -9.57 -1.80
CA MET A 16 -2.70 -8.74 -2.37
C MET A 16 -3.29 -7.90 -3.49
N THR A 17 -2.72 -6.72 -3.65
CA THR A 17 -3.04 -5.81 -4.74
C THR A 17 -1.73 -5.34 -5.35
N LEU A 18 -1.66 -5.37 -6.68
CA LEU A 18 -0.52 -4.94 -7.47
C LEU A 18 -0.97 -3.86 -8.43
N GLU A 19 -0.47 -2.66 -8.22
CA GLU A 19 -0.89 -1.49 -8.97
C GLU A 19 0.32 -0.61 -9.32
N VAL A 20 0.17 0.19 -10.37
CA VAL A 20 1.12 1.25 -10.69
C VAL A 20 0.56 2.57 -10.21
N GLN A 21 1.08 3.08 -9.10
CA GLN A 21 0.66 4.35 -8.52
C GLN A 21 1.38 5.51 -9.21
N ILE A 22 0.63 6.57 -9.56
CA ILE A 22 1.17 7.81 -10.11
C ILE A 22 1.40 8.80 -8.95
N GLY A 23 2.53 9.50 -8.96
CA GLY A 23 2.87 10.45 -7.91
C GLY A 23 4.21 11.12 -8.14
N LEU A 24 4.80 11.65 -7.08
CA LEU A 24 6.14 12.24 -7.11
C LEU A 24 7.11 11.35 -6.34
N ILE A 25 8.23 10.98 -6.94
CA ILE A 25 9.29 10.32 -6.18
C ILE A 25 10.06 11.38 -5.41
N LEU A 26 9.91 11.35 -4.09
CA LEU A 26 10.65 12.21 -3.18
C LEU A 26 11.90 11.48 -2.70
N ILE A 27 13.02 12.16 -2.86
CA ILE A 27 14.34 11.66 -2.49
C ILE A 27 14.76 12.44 -1.24
N PRO A 28 15.03 11.76 -0.10
CA PRO A 28 15.49 12.44 1.10
C PRO A 28 16.74 13.29 0.79
N PRO A 29 16.79 14.55 1.25
CA PRO A 29 17.92 15.42 0.97
C PRO A 29 19.15 14.96 1.78
N THR A 30 19.99 14.09 1.19
CA THR A 30 21.28 13.70 1.78
C THR A 30 22.48 14.31 1.07
N GLN A 31 22.25 15.35 0.24
CA GLN A 31 23.19 16.09 -0.64
C GLN A 31 23.67 15.35 -1.91
N PRO A 32 23.87 16.06 -3.04
CA PRO A 32 24.07 17.52 -3.17
C PRO A 32 22.85 18.30 -3.66
N SER A 33 22.82 19.57 -3.27
CA SER A 33 21.91 20.61 -3.78
C SER A 33 22.31 21.01 -5.20
N GLY A 34 21.39 20.88 -6.16
CA GLY A 34 21.59 21.28 -7.56
C GLY A 34 20.77 20.42 -8.52
N LEU A 35 20.73 20.81 -9.80
CA LEU A 35 20.27 19.91 -10.87
C LEU A 35 21.26 18.75 -10.96
N MET A 36 20.74 17.53 -10.87
CA MET A 36 21.54 16.30 -10.90
C MET A 36 21.43 15.69 -12.30
N ASP A 37 22.56 15.32 -12.90
CA ASP A 37 22.53 14.57 -14.16
C ASP A 37 22.20 13.07 -13.93
N LEU A 38 21.92 12.32 -15.02
CA LEU A 38 21.56 10.90 -14.91
C LEU A 38 22.69 10.04 -14.31
N ALA A 39 23.96 10.39 -14.54
CA ALA A 39 25.09 9.63 -14.02
C ALA A 39 25.25 9.87 -12.51
N GLU A 40 25.05 11.11 -12.06
CA GLU A 40 24.99 11.49 -10.65
C GLU A 40 23.81 10.82 -9.94
N LEU A 41 22.63 10.80 -10.55
CA LEU A 41 21.44 10.12 -10.00
C LEU A 41 21.68 8.62 -9.82
N ARG A 42 22.33 7.98 -10.79
CA ARG A 42 22.71 6.56 -10.67
C ARG A 42 23.71 6.30 -9.56
N LYS A 43 24.71 7.15 -9.39
CA LYS A 43 25.70 7.06 -8.30
C LYS A 43 25.04 7.31 -6.94
N TYR A 44 24.05 8.19 -6.89
CA TYR A 44 23.31 8.50 -5.69
C TYR A 44 22.53 7.28 -5.17
N PHE A 45 21.85 6.54 -6.05
CA PHE A 45 21.14 5.31 -5.69
C PHE A 45 22.00 4.04 -5.69
N ASN A 46 23.24 4.10 -6.18
CA ASN A 46 24.21 3.01 -6.11
C ASN A 46 25.56 3.53 -5.60
N PRO A 47 25.62 3.93 -4.31
CA PRO A 47 26.82 4.54 -3.77
C PRO A 47 27.95 3.52 -3.64
N ASN A 48 29.13 3.86 -4.18
CA ASN A 48 30.36 3.06 -4.00
C ASN A 48 30.99 3.21 -2.61
N THR A 49 30.32 3.90 -1.68
CA THR A 49 30.84 4.27 -0.35
C THR A 49 30.55 3.21 0.72
N GLY A 50 29.83 2.13 0.37
CA GLY A 50 29.38 1.12 1.34
C GLY A 50 28.24 1.59 2.24
N LEU A 51 27.76 2.82 2.07
CA LEU A 51 26.57 3.34 2.74
C LEU A 51 25.31 2.79 2.07
N PRO A 52 24.21 2.59 2.83
CA PRO A 52 22.94 2.25 2.22
C PRO A 52 22.50 3.37 1.28
N PRO A 53 21.96 3.04 0.10
CA PRO A 53 21.43 4.06 -0.79
C PRO A 53 20.27 4.80 -0.11
N PRO A 54 20.08 6.09 -0.43
CA PRO A 54 18.91 6.84 -0.01
C PRO A 54 17.65 6.09 -0.41
N LYS A 55 16.67 6.04 0.50
CA LYS A 55 15.40 5.37 0.23
C LYS A 55 14.43 6.39 -0.36
N PRO A 56 14.16 6.33 -1.68
CA PRO A 56 13.11 7.16 -2.24
C PRO A 56 11.76 6.73 -1.66
N PHE A 57 10.83 7.66 -1.58
CA PHE A 57 9.44 7.35 -1.27
C PHE A 57 8.52 7.99 -2.29
N LEU A 58 7.41 7.33 -2.60
CA LEU A 58 6.41 7.88 -3.49
C LEU A 58 5.46 8.75 -2.67
N TYR A 59 5.29 10.00 -3.10
CA TYR A 59 4.20 10.86 -2.65
C TYR A 59 3.07 10.78 -3.67
N ASN A 60 2.09 9.93 -3.39
CA ASN A 60 0.94 9.64 -4.26
C ASN A 60 -0.33 10.43 -3.86
N ARG A 61 -0.21 11.38 -2.93
CA ARG A 61 -1.33 12.25 -2.54
C ARG A 61 -1.42 13.41 -3.52
N LEU A 62 -2.29 13.23 -4.49
CA LEU A 62 -2.52 14.22 -5.51
C LEU A 62 -3.57 15.21 -5.00
N ALA A 63 -3.13 16.40 -4.60
CA ALA A 63 -4.02 17.54 -4.37
C ALA A 63 -4.44 18.13 -5.73
N ILE A 64 -5.09 17.30 -6.52
CA ILE A 64 -5.52 17.58 -7.90
C ILE A 64 -6.92 18.18 -7.80
N SER A 65 -7.14 19.29 -8.51
CA SER A 65 -8.47 19.90 -8.57
C SER A 65 -9.44 18.94 -9.28
N LYS A 66 -10.75 19.09 -9.07
CA LYS A 66 -11.73 18.28 -9.80
C LYS A 66 -11.52 18.38 -11.32
N ASP A 67 -11.17 19.56 -11.82
CA ASP A 67 -10.87 19.81 -13.23
C ASP A 67 -9.64 19.02 -13.72
N ASP A 68 -8.61 18.91 -12.88
CA ASP A 68 -7.42 18.12 -13.21
C ASP A 68 -7.73 16.61 -13.27
N ILE A 69 -8.64 16.10 -12.41
CA ILE A 69 -9.16 14.72 -12.49
C ILE A 69 -9.93 14.53 -13.80
N GLU A 70 -10.83 15.45 -14.14
CA GLU A 70 -11.61 15.37 -15.39
C GLU A 70 -10.71 15.43 -16.63
N ASN A 71 -9.65 16.23 -16.59
CA ASN A 71 -8.65 16.28 -17.65
C ASN A 71 -7.83 14.98 -17.75
N LEU A 72 -7.55 14.32 -16.62
CA LEU A 72 -6.85 13.04 -16.58
C LEU A 72 -7.72 11.91 -17.16
N ILE A 73 -9.00 11.87 -16.81
CA ILE A 73 -9.99 10.97 -17.43
C ILE A 73 -10.11 11.30 -18.93
N GLY A 74 -10.07 12.59 -19.27
CA GLY A 74 -10.12 13.10 -20.62
C GLY A 74 -8.81 13.00 -21.42
N LEU A 75 -7.78 12.34 -20.89
CA LEU A 75 -6.45 12.29 -21.50
C LEU A 75 -6.49 11.75 -22.93
N ARG A 76 -5.76 12.42 -23.83
CA ARG A 76 -5.73 12.09 -25.26
C ARG A 76 -4.33 11.81 -25.76
N VAL A 77 -4.20 10.79 -26.60
CA VAL A 77 -2.98 10.45 -27.34
C VAL A 77 -3.31 10.45 -28.83
N ALA A 78 -2.53 11.19 -29.62
CA ALA A 78 -2.79 11.41 -31.05
C ALA A 78 -4.26 11.85 -31.34
N GLY A 79 -4.82 12.68 -30.45
CA GLY A 79 -6.19 13.21 -30.55
C GLY A 79 -7.30 12.27 -30.04
N ARG A 80 -7.00 11.02 -29.72
CA ARG A 80 -7.98 10.02 -29.24
C ARG A 80 -7.93 9.89 -27.72
N ARG A 81 -9.09 9.75 -27.07
CA ARG A 81 -9.14 9.44 -25.64
C ARG A 81 -8.57 8.05 -25.38
N ILE A 82 -7.85 7.91 -24.28
CA ILE A 82 -7.28 6.63 -23.88
C ILE A 82 -8.00 5.99 -22.68
N PHE A 83 -8.96 6.69 -22.08
CA PHE A 83 -9.85 6.15 -21.05
C PHE A 83 -11.31 6.40 -21.41
N ASP A 84 -12.19 5.51 -20.96
CA ASP A 84 -13.63 5.73 -20.97
C ASP A 84 -13.96 7.01 -20.19
N GLY A 85 -14.92 7.79 -20.70
CA GLY A 85 -15.35 9.04 -20.06
C GLY A 85 -16.20 8.84 -18.81
N GLU A 86 -16.88 7.69 -18.73
CA GLU A 86 -17.68 7.28 -17.60
C GLU A 86 -16.97 6.15 -16.86
N PRO A 87 -17.06 6.09 -15.53
CA PRO A 87 -16.48 5.00 -14.76
C PRO A 87 -17.22 3.69 -15.08
N TYR A 88 -16.45 2.62 -15.20
CA TYR A 88 -16.95 1.25 -15.30
C TYR A 88 -17.51 0.74 -13.98
N GLU A 89 -16.90 1.16 -12.88
CA GLU A 89 -17.24 0.75 -11.51
C GLU A 89 -16.99 1.93 -10.57
N GLU A 90 -17.91 2.14 -9.63
CA GLU A 90 -17.80 3.12 -8.56
C GLU A 90 -18.16 2.49 -7.22
N SER A 91 -17.43 2.83 -6.16
CA SER A 91 -17.75 2.39 -4.80
C SER A 91 -17.33 3.44 -3.77
N ILE A 92 -18.00 3.47 -2.61
CA ILE A 92 -17.59 4.28 -1.47
C ILE A 92 -17.35 3.39 -0.26
N ASP A 93 -16.08 3.28 0.13
CA ASP A 93 -15.67 2.46 1.26
C ASP A 93 -15.36 3.34 2.47
N CYS A 94 -15.63 2.83 3.67
CA CYS A 94 -15.27 3.50 4.92
C CYS A 94 -14.34 2.59 5.74
N GLU A 95 -13.10 3.03 5.95
CA GLU A 95 -12.08 2.32 6.72
C GLU A 95 -11.91 2.93 8.12
N PHE A 96 -12.18 2.12 9.14
CA PHE A 96 -11.91 2.44 10.54
C PHE A 96 -10.58 1.81 10.93
N HIS A 97 -9.59 2.64 11.26
CA HIS A 97 -8.28 2.21 11.73
C HIS A 97 -8.30 2.10 13.25
N CYS A 98 -8.34 0.87 13.74
CA CYS A 98 -8.50 0.56 15.15
C CYS A 98 -7.20 0.07 15.77
N VAL A 99 -7.00 0.39 17.05
CA VAL A 99 -5.84 -0.02 17.86
C VAL A 99 -6.34 -0.67 19.13
N LEU A 100 -5.79 -1.84 19.46
CA LEU A 100 -6.05 -2.51 20.74
C LEU A 100 -5.11 -1.98 21.83
N PRO A 101 -5.52 -2.01 23.11
CA PRO A 101 -4.62 -1.70 24.22
C PRO A 101 -3.36 -2.56 24.19
N LYS A 102 -2.24 -1.98 24.66
CA LYS A 102 -0.93 -2.66 24.70
C LYS A 102 -1.01 -3.98 25.49
N GLY A 103 -0.34 -5.02 24.99
CA GLY A 103 -0.35 -6.37 25.57
C GLY A 103 -1.18 -7.40 24.81
N ASN A 104 -1.91 -6.97 23.77
CA ASN A 104 -2.60 -7.87 22.84
C ASN A 104 -1.67 -8.34 21.71
N THR A 105 -1.92 -9.54 21.17
CA THR A 105 -1.13 -10.12 20.06
C THR A 105 -1.28 -9.38 18.73
N VAL A 106 -2.36 -8.61 18.57
CA VAL A 106 -2.59 -7.72 17.44
C VAL A 106 -2.70 -6.30 17.98
N GLU A 107 -1.80 -5.41 17.57
CA GLU A 107 -1.82 -4.03 18.05
C GLU A 107 -2.78 -3.16 17.25
N SER A 108 -3.02 -3.46 15.97
CA SER A 108 -3.93 -2.71 15.11
C SER A 108 -4.67 -3.57 14.09
N PHE A 109 -5.86 -3.12 13.70
CA PHE A 109 -6.71 -3.77 12.70
C PHE A 109 -7.55 -2.73 11.96
N LEU A 110 -8.09 -3.13 10.81
CA LEU A 110 -8.97 -2.33 9.98
C LEU A 110 -10.37 -2.93 10.02
N VAL A 111 -11.39 -2.08 10.12
CA VAL A 111 -12.77 -2.43 9.80
C VAL A 111 -13.16 -1.65 8.56
N THR A 112 -13.44 -2.34 7.46
CA THR A 112 -13.90 -1.73 6.21
C THR A 112 -15.39 -1.99 6.04
N ILE A 113 -16.16 -0.92 5.87
CA ILE A 113 -17.59 -0.98 5.57
C ILE A 113 -17.75 -0.57 4.11
N PHE A 114 -18.29 -1.49 3.31
CA PHE A 114 -18.57 -1.31 1.88
C PHE A 114 -20.02 -0.87 1.68
N ASP A 115 -20.35 -0.35 0.50
CA ASP A 115 -21.74 -0.03 0.16
C ASP A 115 -22.59 -1.30 -0.05
N ASP A 116 -22.07 -2.25 -0.83
CA ASP A 116 -22.85 -3.39 -1.31
C ASP A 116 -22.39 -4.75 -0.75
N GLU A 117 -21.44 -4.73 0.19
CA GLU A 117 -20.87 -5.95 0.76
C GLU A 117 -20.87 -5.94 2.29
N PRO A 118 -20.87 -7.13 2.94
CA PRO A 118 -20.68 -7.20 4.38
C PRO A 118 -19.38 -6.54 4.81
N ALA A 119 -19.41 -5.84 5.94
CA ALA A 119 -18.22 -5.26 6.54
C ALA A 119 -17.16 -6.34 6.79
N ARG A 120 -15.89 -5.97 6.58
CA ARG A 120 -14.74 -6.87 6.74
C ARG A 120 -13.82 -6.36 7.81
N THR A 121 -13.16 -7.29 8.50
CA THR A 121 -12.11 -6.98 9.47
C THR A 121 -10.82 -7.62 9.03
N THR A 122 -9.78 -6.81 8.86
CA THR A 122 -8.49 -7.22 8.28
C THR A 122 -7.33 -6.61 9.05
N GLY A 123 -6.13 -7.15 8.85
CA GLY A 123 -4.91 -6.52 9.35
C GLY A 123 -4.65 -5.22 8.59
N PRO A 124 -3.74 -4.36 9.08
CA PRO A 124 -3.31 -3.18 8.33
C PRO A 124 -2.74 -3.59 6.96
N ASN A 125 -2.84 -2.71 5.98
CA ASN A 125 -2.13 -2.87 4.71
C ASN A 125 -0.63 -2.71 4.95
N PHE A 126 0.19 -3.55 4.33
CA PHE A 126 1.64 -3.42 4.38
C PHE A 126 2.28 -3.56 3.00
N PRO A 127 3.34 -2.79 2.73
CA PRO A 127 4.07 -2.91 1.48
C PRO A 127 4.85 -4.23 1.46
N LEU A 128 4.56 -5.10 0.50
CA LEU A 128 5.32 -6.32 0.24
C LEU A 128 6.52 -6.03 -0.67
N GLY A 129 6.41 -5.02 -1.53
CA GLY A 129 7.52 -4.49 -2.30
C GLY A 129 7.11 -3.32 -3.17
N ASN A 130 8.10 -2.53 -3.58
CA ASN A 130 7.91 -1.40 -4.47
C ASN A 130 9.06 -1.27 -5.49
N ILE A 131 8.74 -0.77 -6.67
CA ILE A 131 9.72 -0.37 -7.69
C ILE A 131 9.35 1.02 -8.17
N HIS A 132 10.28 1.95 -8.01
CA HIS A 132 10.09 3.32 -8.47
C HIS A 132 10.46 3.44 -9.95
N LEU A 133 9.60 4.11 -10.70
CA LEU A 133 9.73 4.42 -12.12
C LEU A 133 9.92 5.94 -12.24
N ASN A 134 11.17 6.38 -12.43
CA ASN A 134 11.46 7.80 -12.57
C ASN A 134 11.40 8.23 -14.05
N PHE A 135 10.75 9.36 -14.31
CA PHE A 135 10.60 9.96 -15.64
C PHE A 135 11.23 11.38 -15.65
N PRO A 136 12.55 11.48 -15.88
CA PRO A 136 13.30 12.73 -15.71
C PRO A 136 12.81 13.93 -16.54
N ASP A 137 12.18 13.66 -17.69
CA ASP A 137 11.67 14.70 -18.60
C ASP A 137 10.21 15.09 -18.32
N ASN A 138 9.63 14.58 -17.24
CA ASN A 138 8.24 14.76 -16.85
C ASN A 138 8.14 15.25 -15.40
N ASN A 139 7.04 15.91 -15.04
CA ASN A 139 6.85 16.34 -13.64
C ASN A 139 6.40 15.20 -12.74
N TRP A 140 5.83 14.15 -13.32
CA TRP A 140 5.24 13.03 -12.61
C TRP A 140 6.09 11.78 -12.74
N ASP A 141 6.10 11.00 -11.67
CA ASP A 141 6.71 9.70 -11.59
C ASP A 141 5.65 8.61 -11.37
N ALA A 142 6.09 7.36 -11.31
CA ALA A 142 5.24 6.26 -10.89
C ALA A 142 5.98 5.28 -9.97
N ALA A 143 5.23 4.41 -9.30
CA ALA A 143 5.80 3.22 -8.67
C ALA A 143 4.90 2.01 -8.86
N ILE A 144 5.51 0.87 -9.15
CA ILE A 144 4.84 -0.43 -9.07
C ILE A 144 4.82 -0.82 -7.60
N VAL A 145 3.64 -0.97 -7.01
CA VAL A 145 3.47 -1.24 -5.58
C VAL A 145 2.71 -2.55 -5.42
N LEU A 146 3.33 -3.49 -4.70
CA LEU A 146 2.67 -4.70 -4.22
C LEU A 146 2.33 -4.50 -2.74
N THR A 147 1.04 -4.50 -2.42
CA THR A 147 0.55 -4.43 -1.06
C THR A 147 -0.05 -5.77 -0.63
N GLY A 148 0.09 -6.08 0.66
CA GLY A 148 -0.50 -7.25 1.30
C GLY A 148 -1.43 -6.82 2.42
N GLN A 149 -2.51 -7.56 2.59
CA GLN A 149 -3.44 -7.39 3.69
C GLN A 149 -3.76 -8.76 4.28
N SER A 150 -3.40 -8.94 5.55
CA SER A 150 -3.63 -10.21 6.24
C SER A 150 -5.13 -10.35 6.60
N PRO A 151 -5.79 -11.46 6.24
CA PRO A 151 -7.13 -11.78 6.74
C PRO A 151 -7.10 -12.25 8.20
N TYR A 152 -5.93 -12.65 8.70
CA TYR A 152 -5.77 -13.24 10.02
C TYR A 152 -5.63 -12.15 11.07
N VAL A 153 -6.77 -11.64 11.54
CA VAL A 153 -6.85 -10.80 12.74
C VAL A 153 -7.41 -11.63 13.88
N LYS A 154 -6.56 -12.02 14.82
CA LYS A 154 -7.01 -12.72 16.02
C LYS A 154 -7.59 -11.73 17.02
N LEU A 155 -8.88 -11.45 16.86
CA LEU A 155 -9.67 -10.62 17.78
C LEU A 155 -10.38 -11.50 18.81
N ASP A 156 -10.46 -11.02 20.04
CA ASP A 156 -11.27 -11.65 21.08
C ASP A 156 -12.77 -11.55 20.75
N ALA A 157 -13.59 -12.32 21.47
CA ALA A 157 -15.03 -12.39 21.22
C ALA A 157 -15.75 -11.05 21.48
N GLN A 158 -15.26 -10.26 22.44
CA GLN A 158 -15.87 -8.98 22.81
C GLN A 158 -15.61 -7.93 21.72
N VAL A 159 -14.37 -7.82 21.25
CA VAL A 159 -13.99 -6.93 20.14
C VAL A 159 -14.82 -7.27 18.90
N LYS A 160 -14.97 -8.55 18.57
CA LYS A 160 -15.80 -8.98 17.42
C LYS A 160 -17.26 -8.58 17.57
N HIS A 161 -17.83 -8.77 18.76
CA HIS A 161 -19.20 -8.37 19.06
C HIS A 161 -19.38 -6.85 18.92
N ASP A 162 -18.44 -6.05 19.43
CA ASP A 162 -18.55 -4.60 19.38
C ASP A 162 -18.32 -4.04 17.97
N ILE A 163 -17.50 -4.67 17.15
CA ILE A 163 -17.41 -4.36 15.71
C ILE A 163 -18.73 -4.68 15.00
N LEU A 164 -19.38 -5.81 15.33
CA LEU A 164 -20.68 -6.16 14.76
C LEU A 164 -21.73 -5.09 15.12
N GLU A 165 -21.79 -4.67 16.38
CA GLU A 165 -22.70 -3.60 16.80
C GLU A 165 -22.35 -2.25 16.15
N MET A 166 -21.06 -1.91 16.02
CA MET A 166 -20.60 -0.71 15.31
C MET A 166 -21.09 -0.71 13.85
N THR A 167 -20.89 -1.81 13.13
CA THR A 167 -21.24 -1.93 11.71
C THR A 167 -22.76 -1.94 11.51
N LYS A 168 -23.51 -2.53 12.44
CA LYS A 168 -24.99 -2.51 12.44
C LYS A 168 -25.58 -1.11 12.66
N ASN A 169 -24.93 -0.30 13.51
CA ASN A 169 -25.38 1.07 13.82
C ASN A 169 -24.79 2.13 12.89
N PHE A 170 -23.95 1.73 11.92
CA PHE A 170 -23.31 2.63 10.98
C PHE A 170 -24.32 3.29 10.04
N ARG A 171 -24.20 4.60 9.87
CA ARG A 171 -24.98 5.40 8.93
C ARG A 171 -24.11 6.40 8.22
N LYS A 172 -24.24 6.48 6.88
CA LYS A 172 -23.74 7.57 6.06
C LYS A 172 -24.84 8.63 5.92
N ILE A 173 -24.54 9.87 6.28
CA ILE A 173 -25.43 11.01 6.16
C ILE A 173 -24.83 11.94 5.11
N PHE A 174 -25.52 12.08 3.99
CA PHE A 174 -25.17 13.01 2.93
C PHE A 174 -25.90 14.32 3.16
N SER A 175 -25.18 15.40 3.41
CA SER A 175 -25.70 16.76 3.38
C SER A 175 -25.32 17.45 2.07
N ARG A 176 -25.79 18.68 1.83
CA ARG A 176 -25.54 19.40 0.57
C ARG A 176 -24.06 19.75 0.33
N SER A 177 -23.26 19.81 1.39
CA SER A 177 -21.83 20.15 1.35
C SER A 177 -20.95 19.05 1.93
N ASP A 178 -21.45 18.27 2.89
CA ASP A 178 -20.62 17.42 3.73
C ASP A 178 -21.15 16.00 3.86
N ILE A 179 -20.23 15.05 3.90
CA ILE A 179 -20.51 13.66 4.26
C ILE A 179 -20.17 13.48 5.73
N GLN A 180 -21.13 13.00 6.48
CA GLN A 180 -20.99 12.65 7.88
C GLN A 180 -21.25 11.16 8.08
N ILE A 181 -20.44 10.54 8.93
CA ILE A 181 -20.65 9.17 9.38
C ILE A 181 -21.10 9.22 10.84
N GLU A 182 -22.09 8.40 11.19
CA GLU A 182 -22.49 8.15 12.57
C GLU A 182 -22.45 6.65 12.87
N THR A 183 -21.97 6.27 14.04
CA THR A 183 -22.08 4.91 14.57
C THR A 183 -22.04 4.93 16.10
N THR A 184 -22.44 3.82 16.72
CA THR A 184 -22.40 3.64 18.17
C THR A 184 -21.66 2.35 18.52
N VAL A 185 -20.71 2.46 19.45
CA VAL A 185 -20.02 1.32 20.08
C VAL A 185 -20.25 1.37 21.59
N PRO A 186 -21.03 0.45 22.18
CA PRO A 186 -21.47 0.57 23.58
C PRO A 186 -20.36 0.57 24.63
N SER A 187 -19.24 -0.12 24.37
CA SER A 187 -18.10 -0.21 25.29
C SER A 187 -16.84 -0.64 24.54
N PRO A 188 -16.29 0.21 23.66
CA PRO A 188 -15.25 -0.20 22.72
C PRO A 188 -14.00 -0.70 23.46
N PRO A 189 -13.59 -1.98 23.27
CA PRO A 189 -12.34 -2.51 23.80
C PRO A 189 -11.11 -2.08 22.97
N PHE A 190 -11.31 -1.19 21.99
CA PHE A 190 -10.31 -0.66 21.07
C PHE A 190 -10.51 0.85 20.88
N GLU A 191 -9.48 1.52 20.39
CA GLU A 191 -9.54 2.94 20.03
C GLU A 191 -9.58 3.08 18.51
N ILE A 192 -10.48 3.93 17.99
CA ILE A 192 -10.49 4.29 16.57
C ILE A 192 -9.56 5.49 16.40
N LYS A 193 -8.40 5.28 15.75
CA LYS A 193 -7.40 6.32 15.55
C LYS A 193 -7.69 7.22 14.36
N LYS A 194 -8.35 6.65 13.35
CA LYS A 194 -8.53 7.30 12.06
C LYS A 194 -9.71 6.67 11.33
N ILE A 195 -10.49 7.50 10.65
CA ILE A 195 -11.57 7.07 9.76
C ILE A 195 -11.30 7.66 8.39
N LEU A 196 -11.13 6.79 7.39
CA LEU A 196 -11.02 7.16 5.99
C LEU A 196 -12.31 6.83 5.28
N MET A 197 -12.79 7.76 4.46
CA MET A 197 -13.77 7.46 3.42
C MET A 197 -13.07 7.50 2.07
N LYS A 198 -13.28 6.49 1.23
CA LYS A 198 -12.63 6.32 -0.06
C LYS A 198 -13.69 6.15 -1.15
N GLY A 199 -13.83 7.16 -2.00
CA GLY A 199 -14.57 7.03 -3.27
C GLY A 199 -13.64 6.46 -4.32
N VAL A 200 -13.96 5.30 -4.88
CA VAL A 200 -13.14 4.62 -5.88
C VAL A 200 -13.90 4.61 -7.20
N SER A 201 -13.31 5.16 -8.26
CA SER A 201 -13.85 5.12 -9.62
C SER A 201 -12.83 4.47 -10.56
N LYS A 202 -13.26 3.47 -11.33
CA LYS A 202 -12.42 2.75 -12.31
C LYS A 202 -12.81 3.12 -13.73
N TYR A 203 -11.87 3.62 -14.51
CA TYR A 203 -12.03 3.99 -15.91
C TYR A 203 -11.29 2.99 -16.80
N ARG A 204 -11.99 2.36 -17.75
CA ARG A 204 -11.39 1.38 -18.64
C ARG A 204 -10.42 2.05 -19.61
N TYR A 205 -9.29 1.41 -19.87
CA TYR A 205 -8.35 1.80 -20.92
C TYR A 205 -8.91 1.49 -22.33
N LEU A 206 -8.75 2.43 -23.26
CA LEU A 206 -9.22 2.34 -24.64
C LEU A 206 -8.03 2.26 -25.60
N ARG A 207 -7.57 1.05 -25.91
CA ARG A 207 -6.54 0.88 -26.93
C ARG A 207 -7.06 1.21 -28.32
N ASP A 208 -6.26 1.97 -29.05
CA ASP A 208 -6.60 2.50 -30.39
C ASP A 208 -7.90 3.32 -30.47
N GLY A 209 -8.46 3.71 -29.33
CA GLY A 209 -9.72 4.47 -29.24
C GLY A 209 -10.98 3.64 -29.42
N GLU A 210 -10.88 2.30 -29.43
CA GLU A 210 -12.03 1.40 -29.45
C GLU A 210 -12.26 0.76 -28.08
N ARG A 211 -13.53 0.46 -27.77
CA ARG A 211 -13.89 -0.36 -26.61
C ARG A 211 -13.64 -1.83 -26.97
N ASP A 212 -12.39 -2.24 -26.95
CA ASP A 212 -12.09 -3.67 -26.93
C ASP A 212 -12.53 -4.23 -25.57
N ARG A 213 -13.48 -5.17 -25.60
CA ARG A 213 -14.02 -5.82 -24.39
C ARG A 213 -13.05 -6.83 -23.79
N THR A 214 -11.95 -7.11 -24.48
CA THR A 214 -10.94 -8.08 -24.04
C THR A 214 -9.85 -7.45 -23.18
N GLU A 215 -9.81 -6.12 -23.07
CA GLU A 215 -8.76 -5.44 -22.33
C GLU A 215 -9.14 -5.14 -20.88
N ASP A 216 -8.35 -5.73 -20.00
CA ASP A 216 -8.51 -5.78 -18.56
C ASP A 216 -7.67 -4.71 -17.82
N LEU A 217 -7.39 -3.57 -18.46
CA LEU A 217 -6.64 -2.46 -17.86
C LEU A 217 -7.55 -1.29 -17.47
N TYR A 218 -7.29 -0.73 -16.29
CA TYR A 218 -8.08 0.36 -15.76
C TYR A 218 -7.19 1.42 -15.13
N MET A 219 -7.61 2.68 -15.25
CA MET A 219 -7.21 3.74 -14.34
C MET A 219 -8.16 3.75 -13.16
N ARG A 220 -7.64 3.62 -11.95
CA ARG A 220 -8.37 3.75 -10.70
C ARG A 220 -8.05 5.11 -10.09
N ILE A 221 -9.09 5.90 -9.87
CA ILE A 221 -9.03 7.13 -9.10
C ILE A 221 -9.64 6.85 -7.73
N THR A 222 -8.92 7.20 -6.67
CA THR A 222 -9.39 7.04 -5.29
C THR A 222 -9.39 8.39 -4.60
N GLU A 223 -10.57 8.95 -4.41
CA GLU A 223 -10.78 10.16 -3.61
C GLU A 223 -10.81 9.77 -2.13
N VAL A 224 -9.78 10.18 -1.39
CA VAL A 224 -9.66 9.86 0.04
C VAL A 224 -10.03 11.08 0.87
N GLN A 225 -10.91 10.86 1.85
CA GLN A 225 -11.28 11.84 2.87
C GLN A 225 -10.90 11.30 4.26
N ASP A 226 -10.02 12.02 4.95
CA ASP A 226 -9.59 11.76 6.32
C ASP A 226 -10.49 12.51 7.30
N LEU A 227 -11.44 11.78 7.90
CA LEU A 227 -12.52 12.38 8.68
C LEU A 227 -12.06 12.72 10.09
N VAL A 228 -12.51 13.88 10.59
CA VAL A 228 -12.33 14.28 11.99
C VAL A 228 -13.32 13.54 12.86
N ILE A 229 -12.81 12.88 13.90
CA ILE A 229 -13.60 12.03 14.80
C ILE A 229 -14.02 12.85 16.02
N SER A 230 -15.32 12.83 16.31
CA SER A 230 -15.90 13.38 17.54
C SER A 230 -16.62 12.27 18.30
N TYR A 231 -16.48 12.30 19.62
CA TYR A 231 -17.09 11.34 20.52
C TYR A 231 -18.10 12.05 21.41
N SER A 232 -19.29 11.47 21.58
CA SER A 232 -20.30 11.95 22.51
C SER A 232 -20.78 10.84 23.45
N GLY A 233 -21.47 11.28 24.52
CA GLY A 233 -21.97 10.39 25.58
C GLY A 233 -20.95 10.16 26.70
N LEU A 234 -21.46 9.78 27.88
CA LEU A 234 -20.67 9.59 29.12
C LEU A 234 -19.52 8.58 28.96
N LYS A 235 -19.66 7.64 28.02
CA LYS A 235 -18.68 6.57 27.75
C LYS A 235 -18.03 6.68 26.35
N LYS A 236 -18.18 7.82 25.66
CA LYS A 236 -17.70 8.01 24.27
C LYS A 236 -18.22 6.93 23.31
N THR A 237 -19.47 6.53 23.51
CA THR A 237 -20.10 5.42 22.77
C THR A 237 -20.59 5.84 21.41
N ASP A 238 -21.00 7.10 21.27
CA ASP A 238 -21.48 7.63 20.01
C ASP A 238 -20.33 8.30 19.29
N ILE A 239 -20.10 7.86 18.06
CA ILE A 239 -19.02 8.32 17.19
C ILE A 239 -19.66 9.06 16.04
N LYS A 240 -19.22 10.29 15.82
CA LYS A 240 -19.53 11.06 14.62
C LYS A 240 -18.23 11.44 13.93
N ALA A 241 -18.16 11.24 12.63
CA ALA A 241 -17.01 11.64 11.83
C ALA A 241 -17.46 12.50 10.65
N TYR A 242 -16.74 13.57 10.36
CA TYR A 242 -17.07 14.50 9.28
C TYR A 242 -15.80 15.00 8.59
N CYS A 243 -15.93 15.43 7.34
CA CYS A 243 -14.86 16.12 6.64
C CYS A 243 -14.87 17.60 7.07
N PRO A 244 -13.73 18.18 7.50
CA PRO A 244 -13.68 19.60 7.82
C PRO A 244 -13.77 20.47 6.55
N ASP A 245 -14.30 21.68 6.73
CA ASP A 245 -14.44 22.68 5.67
C ASP A 245 -13.08 23.06 5.06
N GLU A 246 -13.08 23.52 3.81
CA GLU A 246 -11.86 23.86 3.06
C GLU A 246 -10.98 24.92 3.75
N SER A 247 -11.56 25.81 4.56
CA SER A 247 -10.83 26.84 5.32
C SER A 247 -9.89 26.26 6.38
N ASP A 248 -10.18 25.05 6.89
CA ASP A 248 -9.41 24.37 7.93
C ASP A 248 -8.34 23.43 7.35
N GLN A 249 -8.24 23.32 6.02
CA GLN A 249 -7.39 22.34 5.33
C GLN A 249 -5.97 22.82 5.02
N VAL A 250 -5.61 24.06 5.39
CA VAL A 250 -4.32 24.69 5.01
C VAL A 250 -3.12 23.96 5.65
N ASP A 251 -3.24 23.54 6.91
CA ASP A 251 -2.13 22.89 7.63
C ASP A 251 -2.10 21.37 7.44
N ARG A 252 -3.25 20.76 7.13
CA ARG A 252 -3.36 19.32 6.91
C ARG A 252 -4.46 19.01 5.90
N PRO A 253 -4.12 18.62 4.66
CA PRO A 253 -5.14 18.27 3.69
C PRO A 253 -5.88 17.01 4.17
N HIS A 254 -7.16 17.20 4.44
CA HIS A 254 -8.09 16.13 4.81
C HIS A 254 -8.69 15.43 3.59
N ARG A 255 -8.47 15.99 2.39
CA ARG A 255 -8.90 15.40 1.12
C ARG A 255 -7.74 15.34 0.15
N TRP A 256 -7.60 14.24 -0.55
CA TRP A 256 -6.68 14.10 -1.67
C TRP A 256 -7.20 13.00 -2.61
N SER A 257 -6.66 12.97 -3.82
CA SER A 257 -6.92 11.89 -4.77
C SER A 257 -5.65 11.07 -4.96
N GLU A 258 -5.83 9.78 -5.20
CA GLU A 258 -4.76 8.85 -5.58
C GLU A 258 -5.11 8.29 -6.95
N VAL A 259 -4.11 8.24 -7.84
CA VAL A 259 -4.28 7.69 -9.19
C VAL A 259 -3.40 6.46 -9.31
N SER A 260 -3.99 5.36 -9.77
CA SER A 260 -3.28 4.13 -10.04
C SER A 260 -3.76 3.47 -11.33
N LEU A 261 -2.89 2.65 -11.92
CA LEU A 261 -3.21 1.79 -13.04
C LEU A 261 -3.21 0.35 -12.56
N ILE A 262 -4.24 -0.39 -12.93
CA ILE A 262 -4.47 -1.77 -12.48
C ILE A 262 -4.83 -2.68 -13.66
N SER A 263 -4.60 -3.97 -13.47
CA SER A 263 -4.98 -5.04 -14.39
C SER A 263 -5.93 -5.99 -13.65
N SER A 264 -7.15 -6.21 -14.15
CA SER A 264 -8.07 -7.18 -13.53
C SER A 264 -7.50 -8.58 -13.58
N GLY A 265 -6.90 -9.01 -14.70
CA GLY A 265 -6.24 -10.32 -14.78
C GLY A 265 -5.11 -10.50 -13.75
N THR A 266 -4.40 -9.42 -13.42
CA THR A 266 -3.38 -9.43 -12.35
C THR A 266 -4.03 -9.54 -10.97
N GLU A 267 -5.06 -8.74 -10.69
CA GLU A 267 -5.78 -8.78 -9.40
C GLU A 267 -6.44 -10.15 -9.17
N ASP A 268 -7.10 -10.72 -10.18
CA ASP A 268 -7.74 -12.04 -10.13
C ASP A 268 -6.72 -13.15 -9.84
N ALA A 269 -5.54 -13.07 -10.45
CA ALA A 269 -4.46 -14.00 -10.17
C ALA A 269 -3.99 -13.90 -8.71
N LEU A 270 -3.79 -12.67 -8.20
CA LEU A 270 -3.35 -12.42 -6.83
C LEU A 270 -4.42 -12.77 -5.79
N GLU A 271 -5.71 -12.73 -6.14
CA GLU A 271 -6.80 -13.15 -5.26
C GLU A 271 -6.67 -14.62 -4.82
N SER A 272 -5.99 -15.45 -5.61
CA SER A 272 -5.72 -16.85 -5.25
C SER A 272 -5.00 -17.04 -3.91
N ASN A 273 -4.26 -16.01 -3.45
CA ASN A 273 -3.54 -16.03 -2.18
C ASN A 273 -4.44 -15.81 -0.96
N TRP A 274 -5.66 -15.31 -1.14
CA TRP A 274 -6.59 -15.03 -0.03
C TRP A 274 -6.89 -16.28 0.82
N LYS A 275 -6.96 -17.45 0.17
CA LYS A 275 -7.28 -18.73 0.81
C LYS A 275 -6.03 -19.58 1.14
N LEU A 276 -4.85 -18.98 1.07
CA LEU A 276 -3.59 -19.70 1.26
C LEU A 276 -3.35 -19.97 2.75
N GLU A 277 -3.08 -21.23 3.10
CA GLU A 277 -2.67 -21.58 4.46
C GLU A 277 -1.25 -21.06 4.76
N VAL A 278 -1.02 -20.67 6.01
CA VAL A 278 0.29 -20.21 6.46
C VAL A 278 1.34 -21.30 6.22
N GLY A 279 2.39 -20.97 5.48
CA GLY A 279 3.47 -21.90 5.10
C GLY A 279 3.30 -22.53 3.72
N SER A 280 2.15 -22.36 3.07
CA SER A 280 1.93 -22.80 1.69
C SER A 280 2.38 -21.74 0.66
N GLN A 281 2.44 -22.13 -0.61
CA GLN A 281 2.66 -21.23 -1.74
C GLN A 281 1.60 -21.45 -2.83
N THR A 282 1.14 -20.39 -3.47
CA THR A 282 0.25 -20.52 -4.64
C THR A 282 1.00 -21.12 -5.84
N SER A 283 0.31 -21.98 -6.58
CA SER A 283 0.74 -22.47 -7.90
C SER A 283 -0.08 -21.84 -9.03
N LYS A 284 -1.07 -20.99 -8.73
CA LYS A 284 -1.99 -20.42 -9.73
C LYS A 284 -1.37 -19.33 -10.60
N TRP A 285 -0.30 -18.71 -10.12
CA TRP A 285 0.45 -17.72 -10.86
C TRP A 285 1.94 -17.82 -10.54
N ASN A 286 2.74 -17.27 -11.43
CA ASN A 286 4.16 -17.05 -11.25
C ASN A 286 4.54 -15.69 -11.86
N THR A 287 5.81 -15.31 -11.76
CA THR A 287 6.27 -14.05 -12.33
C THR A 287 5.97 -13.95 -13.82
N ALA A 288 6.29 -14.97 -14.63
CA ALA A 288 6.04 -14.94 -16.07
C ALA A 288 4.55 -14.77 -16.42
N THR A 289 3.65 -15.40 -15.66
CA THR A 289 2.20 -15.26 -15.91
C THR A 289 1.70 -13.85 -15.58
N LEU A 290 2.20 -13.22 -14.51
CA LEU A 290 1.82 -11.84 -14.15
C LEU A 290 2.38 -10.77 -15.10
N PHE A 291 3.48 -11.05 -15.80
CA PHE A 291 3.97 -10.14 -16.84
C PHE A 291 3.02 -10.04 -18.03
N GLY A 292 2.21 -11.07 -18.27
CA GLY A 292 1.19 -11.13 -19.33
C GLY A 292 1.77 -11.43 -20.72
N GLN A 293 0.93 -11.32 -21.75
CA GLN A 293 1.32 -11.57 -23.13
C GLN A 293 2.46 -10.61 -23.57
N GLY A 294 3.56 -11.19 -24.07
CA GLY A 294 4.62 -10.43 -24.77
C GLY A 294 6.01 -10.42 -24.13
N MET A 295 6.17 -10.82 -22.85
CA MET A 295 7.48 -11.03 -22.24
C MET A 295 7.44 -12.06 -21.11
N ALA A 296 7.88 -13.29 -21.38
CA ALA A 296 8.40 -14.14 -20.31
C ALA A 296 9.80 -13.61 -19.92
N PRO A 297 10.12 -13.39 -18.64
CA PRO A 297 11.45 -12.96 -18.23
C PRO A 297 12.50 -13.98 -18.73
N ALA A 298 13.55 -13.48 -19.39
CA ALA A 298 14.60 -14.31 -20.02
C ALA A 298 15.34 -15.25 -19.04
N SER A 299 15.20 -15.02 -17.73
CA SER A 299 15.78 -15.81 -16.62
C SER A 299 14.87 -16.95 -16.12
N SER A 300 13.63 -17.04 -16.60
CA SER A 300 12.67 -18.03 -16.10
C SER A 300 12.96 -19.42 -16.67
N SER A 301 13.61 -20.27 -15.88
CA SER A 301 13.61 -21.72 -16.09
C SER A 301 12.22 -22.36 -15.90
N ALA A 302 11.17 -21.55 -15.68
CA ALA A 302 9.80 -21.98 -15.46
C ALA A 302 8.95 -21.95 -16.75
N ALA A 303 9.57 -21.91 -17.93
CA ALA A 303 8.90 -22.05 -19.22
C ALA A 303 8.28 -23.44 -19.48
N SER A 304 8.20 -24.31 -18.47
CA SER A 304 7.50 -25.60 -18.54
C SER A 304 6.08 -25.50 -18.00
N SER A 305 5.21 -24.75 -18.69
CA SER A 305 3.86 -25.18 -19.11
C SER A 305 3.09 -23.98 -19.67
N PRO A 306 2.72 -23.98 -20.97
CA PRO A 306 1.96 -22.89 -21.59
C PRO A 306 0.49 -22.78 -21.11
N ASP A 307 -0.01 -23.69 -20.26
CA ASP A 307 -1.43 -23.73 -19.85
C ASP A 307 -1.85 -22.70 -18.78
N THR A 308 -0.96 -21.80 -18.33
CA THR A 308 -1.24 -20.85 -17.22
C THR A 308 -0.85 -19.40 -17.50
N LEU A 309 -0.52 -19.06 -18.75
CA LEU A 309 -0.37 -17.65 -19.12
C LEU A 309 -1.69 -16.92 -18.87
N ILE A 310 -1.61 -15.77 -18.20
CA ILE A 310 -2.74 -14.87 -18.11
C ILE A 310 -2.95 -14.34 -19.53
N ASP A 311 -4.04 -14.76 -20.18
CA ASP A 311 -4.44 -14.28 -21.50
C ASP A 311 -4.87 -12.80 -21.50
N ALA A 312 -4.87 -12.17 -20.32
CA ALA A 312 -5.16 -10.76 -20.11
C ALA A 312 -3.88 -9.88 -20.09
N PRO A 313 -4.00 -8.57 -20.36
CA PRO A 313 -2.94 -7.58 -20.16
C PRO A 313 -2.30 -7.66 -18.77
N GLY A 314 -1.00 -7.96 -18.70
CA GLY A 314 -0.24 -8.05 -17.45
C GLY A 314 0.59 -6.81 -17.15
N LEU A 315 1.63 -6.98 -16.32
CA LEU A 315 2.53 -5.91 -15.89
C LEU A 315 3.24 -5.20 -17.05
N TRP A 316 3.52 -5.89 -18.15
CA TRP A 316 4.15 -5.26 -19.31
C TRP A 316 3.24 -4.21 -19.95
N SER A 317 1.96 -4.54 -20.12
CA SER A 317 0.96 -3.60 -20.66
C SER A 317 0.71 -2.45 -19.69
N LEU A 318 0.70 -2.71 -18.37
CA LEU A 318 0.64 -1.67 -17.35
C LEU A 318 1.83 -0.72 -17.44
N PHE A 319 3.04 -1.24 -17.66
CA PHE A 319 4.23 -0.41 -17.81
C PHE A 319 4.12 0.51 -19.04
N GLY A 320 3.72 -0.02 -20.20
CA GLY A 320 3.51 0.77 -21.41
C GLY A 320 2.41 1.83 -21.26
N LEU A 321 1.32 1.49 -20.56
CA LEU A 321 0.26 2.45 -20.23
C LEU A 321 0.76 3.53 -19.27
N THR A 322 1.57 3.17 -18.28
CA THR A 322 2.17 4.12 -17.33
C THR A 322 3.02 5.15 -18.06
N GLU A 323 3.92 4.70 -18.95
CA GLU A 323 4.73 5.60 -19.77
C GLU A 323 3.86 6.55 -20.61
N THR A 324 2.77 6.03 -21.16
CA THR A 324 1.80 6.83 -21.92
C THR A 324 1.12 7.88 -21.04
N VAL A 325 0.63 7.52 -19.86
CA VAL A 325 -0.04 8.44 -18.94
C VAL A 325 0.92 9.52 -18.45
N VAL A 326 2.08 9.15 -17.92
CA VAL A 326 3.07 10.09 -17.38
C VAL A 326 3.58 11.08 -18.44
N LYS A 327 3.73 10.65 -19.69
CA LYS A 327 4.17 11.55 -20.77
C LYS A 327 3.14 12.61 -21.15
N ASN A 328 1.86 12.35 -20.93
CA ASN A 328 0.77 13.22 -21.39
C ASN A 328 0.08 13.98 -20.25
N ILE A 329 0.25 13.54 -18.99
CA ILE A 329 -0.38 14.19 -17.82
C ILE A 329 0.18 15.61 -17.58
N ASP A 330 1.43 15.89 -17.96
CA ASP A 330 2.03 17.23 -17.86
C ASP A 330 1.29 18.29 -18.70
N GLU A 331 0.60 17.87 -19.76
CA GLU A 331 -0.19 18.79 -20.58
C GLU A 331 -1.42 19.32 -19.84
N ILE A 332 -1.89 18.63 -18.81
CA ILE A 332 -3.11 19.00 -18.07
C ILE A 332 -2.92 20.36 -17.38
N GLY A 333 -1.82 20.54 -16.65
CA GLY A 333 -1.51 21.81 -15.98
C GLY A 333 -1.09 22.95 -16.94
N SER A 334 -0.71 22.61 -18.17
CA SER A 334 -0.29 23.59 -19.20
C SER A 334 -1.47 24.16 -19.98
N ARG A 335 -2.58 23.42 -20.10
CA ARG A 335 -3.79 23.87 -20.83
C ARG A 335 -4.57 24.96 -20.10
N SER A 336 -4.37 25.12 -18.80
CA SER A 336 -4.95 26.20 -17.99
C SER A 336 -4.30 27.57 -18.24
N LYS A 337 -3.27 27.65 -19.08
CA LYS A 337 -2.66 28.90 -19.54
C LYS A 337 -2.64 28.95 -21.05
N GLU A 338 -3.61 29.62 -21.66
CA GLU A 338 -3.43 30.16 -23.00
C GLU A 338 -2.29 31.20 -22.96
N ILE A 339 -1.07 30.75 -23.27
CA ILE A 339 0.05 31.62 -23.67
C ILE A 339 0.64 30.99 -24.93
N PRO A 340 0.84 31.76 -26.02
CA PRO A 340 1.24 31.20 -27.31
C PRO A 340 2.65 30.61 -27.26
N ALA A 341 2.80 29.52 -28.00
CA ALA A 341 3.98 28.67 -28.08
C ALA A 341 5.27 29.44 -28.41
N ALA A 342 6.28 29.25 -27.56
CA ALA A 342 7.68 29.16 -27.96
C ALA A 342 8.53 28.64 -26.80
N SER A 343 8.96 27.38 -26.83
CA SER A 343 10.35 27.05 -26.55
C SER A 343 10.67 25.61 -26.96
N THR A 344 11.81 25.50 -27.61
CA THR A 344 12.44 24.33 -28.21
C THR A 344 12.74 23.27 -27.15
N LYS A 345 12.14 22.08 -27.24
CA LYS A 345 12.59 20.91 -26.48
C LYS A 345 13.80 20.30 -27.19
N GLU A 346 15.00 20.44 -26.62
CA GLU A 346 16.12 19.57 -26.95
C GLU A 346 15.78 18.14 -26.53
N LYS A 347 15.89 17.21 -27.48
CA LYS A 347 15.72 15.78 -27.26
C LYS A 347 16.96 15.26 -26.51
N ILE A 348 16.85 15.11 -25.19
CA ILE A 348 17.73 14.21 -24.44
C ILE A 348 17.08 12.82 -24.41
N SER A 349 17.92 11.80 -24.50
CA SER A 349 17.54 10.43 -24.82
C SER A 349 16.68 9.75 -23.73
N ASN A 350 15.64 9.03 -24.14
CA ASN A 350 14.76 8.22 -23.28
C ASN A 350 15.59 7.26 -22.39
N SER A 351 15.71 7.53 -21.09
CA SER A 351 16.19 6.52 -20.15
C SER A 351 15.39 6.55 -18.85
N LEU A 352 14.59 5.50 -18.65
CA LEU A 352 13.93 5.22 -17.39
C LEU A 352 14.97 4.84 -16.33
N VAL A 353 14.86 5.42 -15.13
CA VAL A 353 15.67 5.00 -13.98
C VAL A 353 14.80 4.19 -13.04
N LEU A 354 15.22 2.95 -12.78
CA LEU A 354 14.57 2.03 -11.87
C LEU A 354 15.33 1.97 -10.54
N SER A 355 14.61 2.08 -9.43
CA SER A 355 15.15 1.81 -8.09
C SER A 355 14.19 0.91 -7.32
N GLY A 356 14.72 -0.01 -6.51
CA GLY A 356 13.91 -0.94 -5.73
C GLY A 356 14.45 -1.09 -4.31
N THR A 357 13.56 -1.31 -3.35
CA THR A 357 13.95 -1.65 -1.99
C THR A 357 14.01 -3.17 -1.84
N SER A 358 15.18 -3.68 -1.47
CA SER A 358 15.36 -5.08 -1.05
C SER A 358 15.25 -5.15 0.47
N TYR A 359 14.30 -5.91 1.00
CA TYR A 359 14.30 -6.27 2.42
C TYR A 359 15.38 -7.34 2.66
N SER A 360 16.53 -6.92 3.20
CA SER A 360 17.56 -7.82 3.70
C SER A 360 17.01 -8.63 4.88
N LYS A 361 17.18 -9.95 4.82
CA LYS A 361 16.77 -10.89 5.86
C LYS A 361 17.94 -11.10 6.83
N ASP A 362 18.13 -10.19 7.78
CA ASP A 362 19.17 -10.38 8.81
C ASP A 362 18.66 -11.20 10.00
N ARG A 363 19.04 -12.50 9.93
CA ARG A 363 19.45 -13.45 10.98
C ARG A 363 18.89 -13.28 12.40
N VAL A 364 17.91 -14.12 12.73
CA VAL A 364 17.78 -14.70 14.08
C VAL A 364 18.66 -15.95 14.12
N ALA A 365 19.69 -15.96 14.99
CA ALA A 365 20.49 -17.14 15.25
C ALA A 365 19.67 -18.15 16.09
N PRO A 366 19.58 -19.44 15.70
CA PRO A 366 18.95 -20.44 16.55
C PRO A 366 19.96 -20.92 17.60
N SER A 367 19.73 -20.52 18.85
CA SER A 367 20.26 -21.20 20.03
C SER A 367 19.49 -22.52 20.22
N GLY A 368 20.18 -23.65 20.10
CA GLY A 368 19.59 -24.96 20.38
C GLY A 368 20.46 -26.12 19.89
N GLN A 369 21.58 -26.38 20.58
CA GLN A 369 22.27 -27.66 20.46
C GLN A 369 21.45 -28.74 21.17
N VAL A 370 20.98 -29.72 20.40
CA VAL A 370 20.56 -31.03 20.90
C VAL A 370 21.74 -31.98 20.75
N SER A 371 22.04 -32.65 21.86
CA SER A 371 23.12 -33.60 22.09
C SER A 371 23.16 -34.75 21.08
N GLN A 372 24.37 -35.08 20.60
CA GLN A 372 24.72 -36.47 20.29
C GLN A 372 26.09 -36.83 20.86
N VAL A 373 26.08 -38.04 21.42
CA VAL A 373 27.08 -38.80 22.16
C VAL A 373 28.36 -38.99 21.36
N SER A 374 29.52 -38.84 22.01
CA SER A 374 30.70 -39.68 21.80
C SER A 374 31.64 -39.59 23.00
N GLN A 375 31.97 -40.76 23.54
CA GLN A 375 32.96 -41.01 24.59
C GLN A 375 34.35 -40.56 24.12
N ASP A 376 35.15 -39.94 25.00
CA ASP A 376 36.24 -40.66 25.67
C ASP A 376 37.11 -39.77 26.59
N ARG A 377 37.46 -40.38 27.71
CA ARG A 377 38.72 -40.28 28.49
C ARG A 377 39.17 -38.94 29.12
N ASN A 378 39.23 -39.06 30.45
CA ASN A 378 40.38 -38.85 31.35
C ASN A 378 40.41 -37.61 32.26
N LYS A 379 40.31 -37.97 33.56
CA LYS A 379 41.15 -37.55 34.70
C LYS A 379 40.91 -36.19 35.36
N SER A 380 40.27 -36.28 36.54
CA SER A 380 40.86 -36.00 37.86
C SER A 380 41.19 -34.54 38.23
N LEU A 381 40.41 -33.98 39.17
CA LEU A 381 40.77 -33.36 40.48
C LEU A 381 39.56 -32.53 40.96
N ALA A 382 38.90 -32.91 42.07
CA ALA A 382 39.04 -32.31 43.42
C ALA A 382 38.80 -30.78 43.42
N SER A 383 37.97 -30.14 44.25
CA SER A 383 37.35 -30.50 45.53
C SER A 383 36.57 -29.26 46.05
N VAL A 384 35.56 -29.49 46.93
CA VAL A 384 35.21 -28.66 48.11
C VAL A 384 34.58 -27.27 47.84
N ALA A 385 33.67 -26.69 48.62
CA ALA A 385 32.65 -27.08 49.61
C ALA A 385 31.98 -25.77 50.07
N GLY A 386 30.80 -25.89 50.69
CA GLY A 386 30.21 -24.86 51.57
C GLY A 386 29.37 -23.84 50.82
N GLY A 387 28.16 -23.48 51.23
CA GLY A 387 27.50 -23.56 52.53
C GLY A 387 26.58 -22.33 52.56
N SER A 388 25.26 -22.54 52.56
CA SER A 388 24.41 -22.42 53.75
C SER A 388 23.82 -21.02 54.02
N ARG A 389 22.48 -21.05 54.16
CA ARG A 389 21.63 -20.30 55.12
C ARG A 389 21.14 -18.90 54.72
N LEU A 390 19.80 -18.77 54.55
CA LEU A 390 18.77 -18.37 55.54
C LEU A 390 18.85 -16.86 55.82
N ARG A 391 17.85 -16.05 55.50
CA ARG A 391 16.63 -15.70 56.31
C ARG A 391 16.54 -14.16 56.17
N GLU A 392 15.47 -13.40 56.33
CA GLU A 392 14.04 -13.48 56.64
C GLU A 392 13.56 -12.00 56.60
N HIS A 393 12.26 -11.75 56.42
CA HIS A 393 11.52 -10.54 56.86
C HIS A 393 11.94 -9.15 56.26
N GLU A 394 11.10 -8.14 56.07
CA GLU A 394 9.80 -7.80 56.65
C GLU A 394 9.08 -6.71 55.82
N GLU A 395 7.83 -6.48 56.22
CA GLU A 395 6.70 -5.70 55.73
C GLU A 395 6.89 -4.18 55.45
N ASN A 396 6.23 -3.69 54.37
CA ASN A 396 5.12 -2.69 54.29
C ASN A 396 5.12 -1.39 55.16
N PRO A 397 4.13 -0.46 55.07
CA PRO A 397 3.57 0.37 53.98
C PRO A 397 3.63 1.90 54.31
N ARG A 398 3.15 2.78 53.39
CA ARG A 398 2.33 4.02 53.61
C ARG A 398 2.47 5.00 52.43
N GLU A 399 1.40 5.31 51.69
CA GLU A 399 0.43 6.44 51.86
C GLU A 399 0.95 7.84 51.49
N SER A 400 0.32 8.45 50.47
CA SER A 400 -0.17 9.87 50.38
C SER A 400 -0.40 10.20 48.90
N ARG A 401 -1.62 10.32 48.34
CA ARG A 401 -2.65 11.39 48.39
C ARG A 401 -2.21 12.81 47.95
N TYR A 402 -3.11 13.41 47.15
CA TYR A 402 -3.24 14.78 46.63
C TYR A 402 -2.36 15.08 45.39
N TRP A 403 -2.86 15.45 44.20
CA TRP A 403 -4.12 16.10 43.78
C TRP A 403 -4.71 15.46 42.51
#